data_AF-A0A2V9W0M3-F1
#
_entry.id   AF-A0A2V9W0M3-F1
#
_cell.length_a   1.000
_cell.length_b   1.000
_cell.length_c   1.000
_cell.angle_alpha   90.00
_cell.angle_beta   90.00
_cell.angle_gamma   90.00
#
_symmetry.space_group_name_H-M   'P 1'
#
loop_
_entity.id
_entity.type
_entity.pdbx_description
1 polymer ?
#
loop_
_entity_poly.entity_id
_entity_poly.type
_entity_poly.pdbx_seq_one_letter_code
_entity_poly.pdbx_strand_id
1 'polypeptide(L)'
;MRNLKSTALFFALILCLSSMLQAATNKYGVADVRKFTLTAPTRVGDVLLPQGNYEVRHVMEAENHMMVFKQLDTNKPAEARVKCNLVQLKGKAESNQVIYESNGANERVLRTVRFRGDLAEHVF
;
A
#
# COMPACT_ATOMS: atom_id res chain seq x y z
N MET A 1 -45.73 -13.31 28.97
CA MET A 1 -45.04 -13.71 27.72
C MET A 1 -44.80 -12.57 26.71
N ARG A 2 -45.10 -11.29 27.03
CA ARG A 2 -44.99 -10.16 26.06
C ARG A 2 -43.60 -9.52 25.98
N ASN A 3 -42.74 -9.74 26.98
CA ASN A 3 -41.41 -9.12 27.08
C ASN A 3 -40.26 -9.96 26.51
N LEU A 4 -40.52 -11.22 26.13
CA LEU A 4 -39.49 -12.14 25.60
C LEU A 4 -39.21 -11.91 24.10
N LYS A 5 -40.17 -11.32 23.38
CA LYS A 5 -40.02 -11.01 21.95
C LYS A 5 -39.19 -9.75 21.70
N SER A 6 -39.29 -8.75 22.59
CA SER A 6 -38.53 -7.49 22.46
C SER A 6 -37.06 -7.62 22.85
N THR A 7 -36.72 -8.52 23.78
CA THR A 7 -35.32 -8.77 24.18
C THR A 7 -34.54 -9.56 23.12
N ALA A 8 -35.20 -10.50 22.43
CA ALA A 8 -34.60 -11.22 21.30
C ALA A 8 -34.26 -10.29 20.12
N LEU A 9 -35.09 -9.27 19.87
CA LEU A 9 -34.89 -8.32 18.79
C LEU A 9 -33.68 -7.39 19.04
N PHE A 10 -33.46 -6.98 20.29
CA PHE A 10 -32.29 -6.17 20.66
C PHE A 10 -30.98 -6.96 20.62
N PHE A 11 -31.00 -8.24 21.01
CA PHE A 11 -29.82 -9.10 20.90
C PHE A 11 -29.42 -9.41 19.44
N ALA A 12 -30.42 -9.55 18.56
CA ALA A 12 -30.17 -9.74 17.12
C ALA A 12 -29.59 -8.49 16.45
N LEU A 13 -30.00 -7.28 16.88
CA LEU A 13 -29.49 -6.02 16.33
C LEU A 13 -28.04 -5.74 16.74
N ILE A 14 -27.63 -6.16 17.95
CA ILE A 14 -26.25 -5.99 18.45
C ILE A 14 -25.28 -7.00 17.80
N LEU A 15 -25.74 -8.20 17.45
CA LEU A 15 -24.93 -9.20 16.74
C LEU A 15 -24.64 -8.80 15.27
N CYS A 16 -25.55 -8.06 14.63
CA CYS A 16 -25.35 -7.58 13.26
C CYS A 16 -24.39 -6.38 13.16
N LEU A 17 -24.11 -5.67 14.26
CA LEU A 17 -23.18 -4.53 14.26
C LEU A 17 -21.71 -4.91 14.52
N SER A 18 -21.42 -6.17 14.83
CA SER A 18 -20.06 -6.63 15.18
C SER A 18 -19.29 -7.25 14.01
N SER A 19 -19.87 -7.34 12.81
CA SER A 19 -19.11 -7.62 11.58
C SER A 19 -18.39 -6.36 11.10
N MET A 20 -17.50 -5.82 11.94
CA MET A 20 -16.47 -4.92 11.42
C MET A 20 -15.67 -5.72 10.41
N LEU A 21 -15.69 -5.27 9.16
CA LEU A 21 -14.83 -5.74 8.08
C LEU A 21 -13.39 -5.87 8.62
N GLN A 22 -12.97 -7.09 8.94
CA GLN A 22 -11.55 -7.40 8.89
C GLN A 22 -11.20 -7.33 7.41
N ALA A 23 -10.70 -6.16 6.98
CA ALA A 23 -10.01 -6.06 5.71
C ALA A 23 -8.99 -7.19 5.68
N ALA A 24 -9.18 -8.14 4.77
CA ALA A 24 -8.27 -9.26 4.59
C ALA A 24 -6.88 -8.66 4.34
N THR A 25 -6.02 -8.73 5.35
CA THR A 25 -4.63 -8.37 5.18
C THR A 25 -4.04 -9.49 4.34
N ASN A 26 -3.42 -9.12 3.21
CA ASN A 26 -2.63 -10.06 2.43
C ASN A 26 -1.67 -10.79 3.39
N LYS A 27 -1.38 -12.08 3.15
CA LYS A 27 -0.43 -12.90 3.94
C LYS A 27 0.90 -12.19 4.25
N TYR A 28 1.26 -11.18 3.46
CA TYR A 28 2.49 -10.38 3.60
C TYR A 28 2.34 -9.09 4.42
N GLY A 29 1.15 -8.80 4.97
CA GLY A 29 0.93 -7.67 5.88
C GLY A 29 0.97 -6.28 5.22
N VAL A 30 0.86 -6.21 3.90
CA VAL A 30 0.83 -4.97 3.11
C VAL A 30 -0.48 -4.88 2.31
N ALA A 31 -0.92 -3.68 1.96
CA ALA A 31 -2.06 -3.52 1.06
C ALA A 31 -1.65 -3.75 -0.40
N ASP A 32 -2.52 -4.39 -1.18
CA ASP A 32 -2.24 -4.71 -2.59
C ASP A 32 -2.20 -3.47 -3.48
N VAL A 33 -2.96 -2.42 -3.14
CA VAL A 33 -3.04 -1.18 -3.90
C VAL A 33 -2.94 0.03 -2.99
N ARG A 34 -2.09 0.99 -3.35
CA ARG A 34 -1.93 2.28 -2.68
C ARG A 34 -1.88 3.41 -3.71
N LYS A 35 -2.14 4.63 -3.25
CA LYS A 35 -1.90 5.84 -4.04
C LYS A 35 -0.90 6.71 -3.29
N PHE A 36 0.08 7.26 -4.01
CA PHE A 36 0.99 8.26 -3.46
C PHE A 36 1.52 9.17 -4.58
N THR A 37 2.05 10.33 -4.17
CA THR A 37 2.46 11.39 -5.10
C THR A 37 3.98 11.53 -5.10
N LEU A 38 4.58 11.52 -6.29
CA LEU A 38 5.97 11.90 -6.51
C LEU A 38 6.04 13.40 -6.76
N THR A 39 6.73 14.12 -5.89
CA THR A 39 6.84 15.60 -5.93
C THR A 39 7.90 16.16 -6.88
N ALA A 40 8.64 15.29 -7.56
CA ALA A 40 9.73 15.60 -8.48
C ALA A 40 10.01 14.32 -9.32
N PRO A 41 10.73 14.42 -10.45
CA PRO A 41 11.21 13.23 -11.16
C PRO A 41 11.97 12.28 -10.22
N THR A 42 11.64 10.99 -10.28
CA THR A 42 12.20 9.98 -9.38
C THR A 42 12.57 8.72 -10.17
N ARG A 43 13.80 8.26 -10.00
CA ARG A 43 14.28 6.97 -10.49
C ARG A 43 13.68 5.84 -9.67
N VAL A 44 12.96 4.93 -10.32
CA VAL A 44 12.36 3.73 -9.72
C VAL A 44 12.84 2.52 -10.53
N GLY A 45 13.76 1.74 -9.95
CA GLY A 45 14.54 0.76 -10.71
C GLY A 45 15.25 1.46 -11.87
N ASP A 46 15.00 0.99 -13.09
CA ASP A 46 15.62 1.53 -14.31
C ASP A 46 14.85 2.71 -14.94
N VAL A 47 13.65 3.03 -14.45
CA VAL A 47 12.76 4.02 -15.09
C VAL A 47 12.79 5.36 -14.35
N LEU A 48 12.86 6.47 -15.10
CA LEU A 48 12.68 7.81 -14.54
C LEU A 48 11.20 8.16 -14.61
N LEU A 49 10.52 8.09 -13.48
CA LEU A 49 9.14 8.50 -13.41
C LEU A 49 9.04 10.03 -13.28
N PRO A 50 8.17 10.69 -14.06
CA PRO A 50 7.89 12.11 -13.87
C PRO A 50 7.20 12.36 -12.52
N GLN A 51 7.21 13.60 -12.06
CA GLN A 51 6.37 13.99 -10.93
C GLN A 51 4.88 13.76 -11.23
N GLY A 52 4.09 13.42 -10.22
CA GLY A 52 2.66 13.19 -10.37
C GLY A 52 2.07 12.20 -9.37
N ASN A 53 0.79 11.89 -9.56
CA ASN A 53 0.08 10.89 -8.77
C ASN A 53 0.27 9.51 -9.37
N TYR A 54 0.50 8.52 -8.50
CA TYR A 54 0.70 7.14 -8.90
C TYR A 54 -0.23 6.22 -8.11
N GLU A 55 -0.80 5.26 -8.82
CA GLU A 55 -1.23 4.02 -8.20
C GLU A 55 -0.03 3.09 -8.09
N VAL A 56 0.12 2.48 -6.93
CA VAL A 56 1.17 1.49 -6.67
C VAL A 56 0.50 0.19 -6.32
N ARG A 57 0.88 -0.85 -7.05
CA ARG A 57 0.36 -2.20 -6.85
C ARG A 57 1.49 -3.12 -6.44
N HIS A 58 1.29 -3.80 -5.33
CA HIS A 58 2.15 -4.91 -4.94
C HIS A 58 1.61 -6.18 -5.59
N VAL A 59 2.43 -6.81 -6.45
CA VAL A 59 2.07 -8.02 -7.17
C VAL A 59 3.12 -9.11 -6.92
N MET A 60 2.64 -10.34 -6.74
CA MET A 60 3.51 -11.51 -6.66
C MET A 60 3.76 -12.05 -8.07
N GLU A 61 5.01 -12.26 -8.42
CA GLU A 61 5.41 -12.89 -9.67
C GLU A 61 6.27 -14.10 -9.40
N ALA A 62 5.66 -15.28 -9.50
CA ALA A 62 6.19 -16.49 -8.89
C ALA A 62 6.51 -16.22 -7.41
N GLU A 63 7.78 -16.18 -7.04
CA GLU A 63 8.27 -15.93 -5.69
C GLU A 63 8.78 -14.50 -5.48
N ASN A 64 8.78 -13.66 -6.52
CA ASN A 64 9.27 -12.30 -6.43
C ASN A 64 8.15 -11.33 -6.06
N HIS A 65 8.47 -10.43 -5.13
CA HIS A 65 7.65 -9.27 -4.82
C HIS A 65 7.96 -8.15 -5.82
N MET A 66 6.95 -7.72 -6.57
CA MET A 66 7.06 -6.67 -7.57
C MET A 66 6.16 -5.50 -7.18
N MET A 67 6.68 -4.29 -7.31
CA MET A 67 5.90 -3.06 -7.19
C MET A 67 5.74 -2.45 -8.56
N VAL A 68 4.48 -2.25 -8.95
CA VAL A 68 4.09 -1.62 -10.20
C VAL A 68 3.60 -0.22 -9.90
N PHE A 69 4.26 0.77 -10.46
CA PHE A 69 3.93 2.19 -10.36
C PHE A 69 3.26 2.60 -11.65
N LYS A 70 2.00 3.01 -11.60
CA LYS A 70 1.25 3.48 -12.76
C LYS A 70 0.80 4.92 -12.55
N GLN A 71 1.23 5.82 -13.43
CA GLN A 71 0.85 7.23 -13.34
C GLN A 71 -0.66 7.39 -13.56
N LEU A 72 -1.26 8.24 -12.76
CA LEU A 72 -2.67 8.61 -12.82
C LEU A 72 -2.84 9.96 -13.52
N ASP A 73 -4.09 10.29 -13.85
CA ASP A 73 -4.50 11.62 -14.32
C ASP A 73 -3.81 12.08 -15.63
N THR A 74 -3.42 11.14 -16.51
CA THR A 74 -2.77 11.42 -17.79
C THR A 74 -3.22 10.47 -18.90
N ASN A 75 -3.21 10.96 -20.14
CA ASN A 75 -3.55 10.19 -21.35
C ASN A 75 -2.45 9.20 -21.76
N LYS A 76 -1.21 9.41 -21.31
CA LYS A 76 -0.06 8.56 -21.60
C LYS A 76 0.66 8.25 -20.28
N PRO A 77 0.16 7.28 -19.49
CA PRO A 77 0.70 7.02 -18.16
C PRO A 77 2.11 6.45 -18.24
N ALA A 78 3.05 7.06 -17.50
CA ALA A 78 4.33 6.42 -17.22
C ALA A 78 4.12 5.22 -16.30
N GLU A 79 4.86 4.16 -16.55
CA GLU A 79 4.83 2.95 -15.73
C GLU A 79 6.26 2.53 -15.38
N ALA A 80 6.47 2.13 -14.12
CA ALA A 80 7.69 1.46 -13.70
C ALA A 80 7.32 0.17 -12.98
N ARG A 81 8.13 -0.85 -13.19
CA ARG A 81 8.01 -2.10 -12.48
C ARG A 81 9.35 -2.49 -11.90
N VAL A 82 9.39 -2.68 -10.60
CA VAL A 82 10.63 -2.91 -9.87
C VAL A 82 10.42 -3.98 -8.82
N LYS A 83 11.43 -4.84 -8.65
CA LYS A 83 11.45 -5.81 -7.56
C LYS A 83 11.56 -5.06 -6.23
N CYS A 84 10.79 -5.47 -5.23
CA CYS A 84 10.96 -4.99 -3.87
C CYS A 84 11.30 -6.13 -2.93
N ASN A 85 11.97 -5.82 -1.84
CA ASN A 85 12.12 -6.70 -0.70
C ASN A 85 11.21 -6.18 0.43
N LEU A 86 10.39 -7.05 1.00
CA LEU A 86 9.58 -6.71 2.17
C LEU A 86 10.42 -6.88 3.43
N VAL A 87 10.62 -5.79 4.16
CA VAL A 87 11.29 -5.81 5.47
C VAL A 87 10.21 -5.69 6.54
N GLN A 88 10.07 -6.72 7.38
CA GLN A 88 9.07 -6.76 8.44
C GLN A 88 9.35 -5.69 9.51
N LEU A 89 8.31 -5.00 9.93
CA LEU A 89 8.33 -4.02 11.00
C LEU A 89 7.97 -4.70 12.33
N LYS A 90 8.38 -4.08 13.44
CA LYS A 90 8.02 -4.55 14.80
C LYS A 90 6.52 -4.43 15.10
N GLY A 91 5.80 -3.64 14.30
CA GLY A 91 4.37 -3.39 14.43
C GLY A 91 3.88 -2.63 13.19
N LYS A 92 2.58 -2.29 13.16
CA LYS A 92 2.00 -1.55 12.04
C LYS A 92 2.67 -0.17 11.91
N ALA A 93 3.00 0.22 10.69
CA ALA A 93 3.51 1.55 10.41
C ALA A 93 2.49 2.63 10.82
N GLU A 94 2.94 3.62 11.59
CA GLU A 94 2.07 4.69 12.09
C GLU A 94 1.75 5.75 11.01
N SER A 95 2.66 5.94 10.05
CA SER A 95 2.59 6.95 9.01
C SER A 95 3.14 6.44 7.67
N ASN A 96 2.82 7.17 6.60
CA ASN A 96 3.46 6.96 5.31
C ASN A 96 4.87 7.56 5.35
N GLN A 97 5.87 6.82 4.87
CA GLN A 97 7.24 7.29 4.73
C GLN A 97 7.79 6.91 3.37
N VAL A 98 8.51 7.83 2.74
CA VAL A 98 9.24 7.59 1.51
C VAL A 98 10.68 8.05 1.70
N ILE A 99 11.62 7.15 1.47
CA ILE A 99 13.06 7.42 1.57
C ILE A 99 13.63 7.48 0.17
N TYR A 100 14.33 8.57 -0.09
CA TYR A 100 15.03 8.81 -1.34
C TYR A 100 16.54 8.90 -1.09
N GLU A 101 17.31 8.55 -2.10
CA GLU A 101 18.75 8.78 -2.17
C GLU A 101 19.10 9.50 -3.46
N SER A 102 20.29 10.09 -3.53
CA SER A 102 20.85 10.61 -4.79
C SER A 102 21.78 9.56 -5.40
N ASN A 103 21.74 9.38 -6.72
CA ASN A 103 22.74 8.58 -7.44
C ASN A 103 23.88 9.46 -7.98
N GLY A 104 24.89 8.83 -8.60
CA GLY A 104 26.03 9.53 -9.22
C GLY A 104 25.66 10.44 -10.41
N ALA A 105 24.41 10.39 -10.89
CA ALA A 105 23.86 11.29 -11.90
C ALA A 105 23.00 12.42 -11.28
N ASN A 106 23.04 12.59 -9.95
CA ASN A 106 22.23 13.56 -9.19
C ASN A 106 20.71 13.36 -9.35
N GLU A 107 20.26 12.15 -9.65
CA GLU A 107 18.83 11.83 -9.70
C GLU A 107 18.32 11.39 -8.33
N ARG A 108 17.07 11.74 -8.02
CA ARG A 108 16.36 11.24 -6.85
C ARG A 108 15.94 9.79 -7.08
N VAL A 109 16.50 8.85 -6.34
CA VAL A 109 16.21 7.42 -6.42
C VAL A 109 15.28 7.00 -5.29
N LEU A 110 14.21 6.27 -5.61
CA LEU A 110 13.33 5.66 -4.62
C LEU A 110 14.03 4.46 -3.98
N ARG A 111 14.19 4.47 -2.64
CA ARG A 111 14.81 3.37 -1.90
C ARG A 111 13.85 2.61 -1.03
N THR A 112 13.01 3.34 -0.31
CA THR A 112 12.07 2.70 0.61
C THR A 112 10.72 3.39 0.55
N VAL A 113 9.66 2.60 0.56
CA VAL A 113 8.30 3.08 0.80
C VAL A 113 7.70 2.29 1.94
N ARG A 114 7.13 3.01 2.91
CA ARG A 114 6.37 2.47 4.02
C ARG A 114 4.99 3.11 4.00
N PHE A 115 3.94 2.30 4.00
CA PHE A 115 2.57 2.80 4.04
C PHE A 115 1.97 2.60 5.43
N ARG A 116 1.19 3.58 5.89
CA ARG A 116 0.47 3.51 7.16
C ARG A 116 -0.42 2.27 7.22
N GLY A 117 -0.33 1.56 8.33
CA GLY A 117 -1.08 0.35 8.62
C GLY A 117 -0.43 -0.94 8.11
N ASP A 118 0.59 -0.84 7.25
CA ASP A 118 1.33 -2.01 6.77
C ASP A 118 2.28 -2.53 7.87
N LEU A 119 2.52 -3.85 7.86
CA LEU A 119 3.43 -4.55 8.77
C LEU A 119 4.83 -4.71 8.19
N ALA A 120 5.05 -4.32 6.93
CA ALA A 120 6.34 -4.35 6.27
C ALA A 120 6.58 -3.05 5.49
N GLU A 121 7.85 -2.77 5.20
CA GLU A 121 8.25 -1.72 4.26
C GLU A 121 8.81 -2.34 2.97
N HIS A 122 8.67 -1.61 1.87
CA HIS A 122 9.16 -2.01 0.56
C HIS A 122 10.52 -1.36 0.32
N VAL A 123 11.57 -2.17 0.18
CA VAL A 123 12.95 -1.73 -0.14
C VAL A 123 13.29 -2.09 -1.58
N PHE A 124 13.88 -1.15 -2.33
CA PHE A 124 14.16 -1.23 -3.77
C PHE A 124 15.66 -1.16 -4.10
#